data_AF-A0A1L9X030-F1
#
_entry.id   AF-A0A1L9X030-F1
#
_cell.length_a   1.000
_cell.length_b   1.000
_cell.length_c   1.000
_cell.angle_alpha   90.00
_cell.angle_beta   90.00
_cell.angle_gamma   90.00
#
_symmetry.space_group_name_H-M   'P 1'
#
loop_
_entity.id
_entity.type
_entity.pdbx_description
1 polymer ?
#
loop_
_entity_poly.entity_id
_entity_poly.type
_entity_poly.pdbx_seq_one_letter_code
_entity_poly.pdbx_strand_id
1 'polypeptide(L)'
;MQLTPAILLIAGLCTAVHSQGFADDCTDIYLKENWLVGTCPTSDGSGTITSSVYLPNKITNSEATLAFLVLPHASTSSVESRSGAYSQSCSDCILLDEGATLQCYCEATYATNDKNTTLNLEEHIANYDGHLLSNLTGSVTSIPADSSWPIPSDFEVQLQVSSLNNNCSTIGGYLTLNDPQDCYYLNLGVEYYWYAATTVNNLGWKIVAYHDSTCSGEAVGTFTPENVDTCLTFEDGVSGFAVIPLWNAD
;
A
#
# COMPACT_ATOMS: atom_id res chain seq x y z
N MET A 1 43.77 -43.22 14.58
CA MET A 1 42.77 -42.13 14.62
C MET A 1 42.59 -41.65 13.20
N GLN A 2 41.48 -42.04 12.57
CA GLN A 2 41.13 -41.72 11.19
C GLN A 2 40.08 -40.60 11.26
N LEU A 3 40.42 -39.42 10.73
CA LEU A 3 39.51 -38.28 10.64
C LEU A 3 38.82 -38.32 9.27
N THR A 4 37.54 -38.64 9.28
CA THR A 4 36.65 -38.56 8.11
C THR A 4 36.22 -37.11 7.92
N PRO A 5 36.31 -36.51 6.71
CA PRO A 5 35.72 -35.21 6.46
C PRO A 5 34.24 -35.39 6.16
N ALA A 6 33.37 -34.82 7.00
CA ALA A 6 31.96 -34.67 6.71
C ALA A 6 31.78 -33.45 5.79
N ILE A 7 31.37 -33.70 4.55
CA ILE A 7 30.96 -32.68 3.60
C ILE A 7 29.54 -32.25 4.01
N LEU A 8 29.41 -31.03 4.54
CA LEU A 8 28.11 -30.39 4.78
C LEU A 8 27.60 -29.84 3.45
N LEU A 9 26.62 -30.51 2.85
CA LEU A 9 25.79 -29.94 1.78
C LEU A 9 24.76 -29.02 2.42
N ILE A 10 24.95 -27.70 2.32
CA ILE A 10 23.89 -26.73 2.55
C ILE A 10 22.99 -26.78 1.31
N ALA A 11 21.91 -27.56 1.40
CA ALA A 11 20.81 -27.46 0.45
C ALA A 11 20.15 -26.09 0.69
N GLY A 12 20.51 -25.10 -0.13
CA GLY A 12 19.69 -23.91 -0.27
C GLY A 12 18.33 -24.35 -0.79
N LEU A 13 17.30 -24.21 0.03
CA LEU A 13 15.91 -24.22 -0.40
C LEU A 13 15.75 -22.99 -1.30
N CYS A 14 16.09 -23.13 -2.58
CA CYS A 14 15.45 -22.31 -3.59
C CYS A 14 14.00 -22.79 -3.60
N THR A 15 13.13 -22.09 -2.87
CA THR A 15 11.71 -22.11 -3.17
C THR A 15 11.63 -21.70 -4.64
N ALA A 16 11.27 -22.67 -5.50
CA ALA A 16 10.95 -22.38 -6.87
C ALA A 16 9.70 -21.52 -6.83
N VAL A 17 9.88 -20.20 -6.85
CA VAL A 17 8.78 -19.27 -7.02
C VAL A 17 8.17 -19.61 -8.37
N HIS A 18 6.88 -19.99 -8.39
CA HIS A 18 6.08 -19.97 -9.60
C HIS A 18 5.93 -18.50 -10.03
N SER A 19 7.00 -17.96 -10.64
CA SER A 19 7.10 -16.53 -10.95
C SER A 19 6.64 -16.19 -12.36
N GLN A 20 5.58 -16.82 -12.87
CA GLN A 20 4.84 -16.34 -14.05
C GLN A 20 3.38 -16.76 -13.93
N GLY A 21 2.45 -15.82 -14.09
CA GLY A 21 1.03 -16.12 -14.14
C GLY A 21 0.27 -16.01 -12.80
N PHE A 22 0.33 -14.90 -12.03
CA PHE A 22 -0.58 -14.83 -10.87
C PHE A 22 -2.05 -14.91 -11.29
N ALA A 23 -2.39 -14.44 -12.50
CA ALA A 23 -3.73 -14.53 -13.03
C ALA A 23 -4.17 -15.97 -13.34
N ASP A 24 -3.23 -16.87 -13.64
CA ASP A 24 -3.52 -18.28 -13.91
C ASP A 24 -3.77 -19.08 -12.62
N ASP A 25 -3.10 -18.70 -11.52
CA ASP A 25 -3.14 -19.44 -10.26
C ASP A 25 -4.14 -18.85 -9.24
N CYS A 26 -4.34 -17.54 -9.25
CA CYS A 26 -5.18 -16.85 -8.28
C CYS A 26 -6.64 -16.72 -8.77
N THR A 27 -7.57 -16.62 -7.83
CA THR A 27 -8.99 -16.40 -8.10
C THR A 27 -9.46 -15.07 -7.50
N ASP A 28 -10.67 -14.66 -7.85
CA ASP A 28 -11.32 -13.44 -7.33
C ASP A 28 -10.44 -12.20 -7.51
N ILE A 29 -9.80 -12.09 -8.67
CA ILE A 29 -8.92 -10.96 -8.99
C ILE A 29 -9.78 -9.75 -9.37
N TYR A 30 -9.56 -8.63 -8.69
CA TYR A 30 -10.25 -7.37 -9.00
C TYR A 30 -9.38 -6.15 -8.71
N LEU A 31 -9.75 -5.03 -9.33
CA LEU A 31 -9.20 -3.71 -9.04
C LEU A 31 -10.24 -2.90 -8.28
N LYS A 32 -9.89 -2.38 -7.11
CA LYS A 32 -10.74 -1.46 -6.34
C LYS A 32 -9.89 -0.37 -5.70
N GLU A 33 -10.25 0.90 -5.90
CA GLU A 33 -9.55 2.05 -5.28
C GLU A 33 -8.02 2.02 -5.51
N ASN A 34 -7.60 1.54 -6.68
CA ASN A 34 -6.21 1.31 -7.10
C ASN A 34 -5.47 0.15 -6.41
N TRP A 35 -6.16 -0.65 -5.62
CA TRP A 35 -5.67 -1.92 -5.08
C TRP A 35 -5.99 -3.05 -6.05
N LEU A 36 -4.95 -3.75 -6.53
CA LEU A 36 -5.11 -5.06 -7.12
C LEU A 36 -5.31 -6.05 -5.97
N VAL A 37 -6.43 -6.76 -5.94
CA VAL A 37 -6.72 -7.79 -4.95
C VAL A 37 -6.83 -9.14 -5.65
N GLY A 38 -6.37 -10.21 -5.01
CA GLY A 38 -6.58 -11.57 -5.48
C GLY A 38 -6.46 -12.58 -4.34
N THR A 39 -7.06 -13.75 -4.54
CA THR A 39 -6.98 -14.89 -3.63
C THR A 39 -6.11 -15.96 -4.26
N CYS A 40 -4.93 -16.18 -3.70
CA CYS A 40 -3.92 -17.04 -4.31
C CYS A 40 -3.68 -18.30 -3.47
N PRO A 41 -3.39 -19.45 -4.11
CA PRO A 41 -3.06 -20.67 -3.40
C PRO A 41 -1.68 -20.58 -2.73
N THR A 42 -1.53 -21.20 -1.57
CA THR A 42 -0.23 -21.40 -0.92
C THR A 42 0.55 -22.50 -1.66
N SER A 43 1.88 -22.42 -1.62
CA SER A 43 2.79 -23.33 -2.34
C SER A 43 2.72 -24.76 -1.81
N ASP A 44 2.37 -24.93 -0.53
CA ASP A 44 2.19 -26.21 0.12
C ASP A 44 0.79 -26.82 -0.10
N GLY A 45 -0.12 -26.09 -0.77
CA GLY A 45 -1.49 -26.49 -1.03
C GLY A 45 -2.38 -26.56 0.23
N SER A 46 -1.95 -25.97 1.34
CA SER A 46 -2.70 -25.97 2.61
C SER A 46 -3.92 -25.05 2.59
N GLY A 47 -3.96 -24.07 1.68
CA GLY A 47 -5.09 -23.18 1.54
C GLY A 47 -4.88 -22.08 0.51
N THR A 48 -5.61 -20.99 0.72
CA THR A 48 -5.52 -19.77 -0.07
C THR A 48 -5.39 -18.56 0.84
N ILE A 49 -4.76 -17.51 0.33
CA ILE A 49 -4.61 -16.23 1.02
C ILE A 49 -5.15 -15.14 0.10
N THR A 50 -6.02 -14.29 0.62
CA THR A 50 -6.41 -13.06 -0.06
C THR A 50 -5.45 -11.95 0.33
N SER A 51 -4.85 -11.32 -0.67
CA SER A 51 -3.84 -10.27 -0.51
C SER A 51 -4.02 -9.19 -1.58
N SER A 52 -3.32 -8.08 -1.44
CA SER A 52 -3.44 -6.95 -2.36
C SER A 52 -2.14 -6.20 -2.61
N VAL A 53 -2.03 -5.58 -3.79
CA VAL A 53 -0.92 -4.71 -4.15
C VAL A 53 -1.43 -3.29 -4.41
N TYR A 54 -0.83 -2.29 -3.77
CA TYR A 54 -1.19 -0.89 -4.02
C TYR A 54 -0.53 -0.36 -5.29
N LEU A 55 -1.23 -0.44 -6.43
CA LEU A 55 -0.66 -0.10 -7.74
C LEU A 55 -0.07 1.32 -7.87
N PRO A 56 -0.60 2.38 -7.22
CA PRO A 56 -0.06 3.73 -7.35
C PRO A 56 1.34 3.91 -6.77
N ASN A 57 1.84 3.00 -5.93
CA ASN A 57 3.25 3.03 -5.50
C ASN A 57 4.17 2.17 -6.40
N LYS A 58 3.61 1.45 -7.39
CA LYS A 58 4.30 0.54 -8.30
C LYS A 58 4.33 1.03 -9.75
N ILE A 59 3.33 1.81 -10.17
CA ILE A 59 3.09 2.16 -11.58
C ILE A 59 3.10 3.68 -11.77
N THR A 60 3.72 4.13 -12.86
CA THR A 60 3.75 5.52 -13.30
C THR A 60 3.08 5.71 -14.66
N ASN A 61 2.73 6.96 -14.97
CA ASN A 61 2.32 7.40 -16.29
C ASN A 61 3.39 8.33 -16.86
N SER A 62 3.93 7.98 -18.04
CA SER A 62 4.86 8.82 -18.79
C SER A 62 4.31 9.06 -20.19
N GLU A 63 3.81 10.27 -20.46
CA GLU A 63 3.22 10.66 -21.75
C GLU A 63 2.13 9.67 -22.21
N ALA A 64 1.09 9.54 -21.38
CA ALA A 64 -0.05 8.64 -21.56
C ALA A 64 0.31 7.15 -21.72
N THR A 65 1.46 6.73 -21.17
CA THR A 65 1.94 5.34 -21.27
C THR A 65 2.22 4.82 -19.86
N LEU A 66 1.51 3.76 -19.47
CA LEU A 66 1.72 3.07 -18.20
C LEU A 66 3.07 2.34 -18.24
N ALA A 67 3.82 2.46 -17.15
CA ALA A 67 5.05 1.71 -16.94
C ALA A 67 5.23 1.43 -15.45
N PHE A 68 5.95 0.37 -15.13
CA PHE A 68 6.42 0.20 -13.77
C PHE A 68 7.38 1.30 -13.36
N LEU A 69 7.30 1.70 -12.10
CA LEU A 69 8.21 2.65 -11.51
C LEU A 69 9.59 2.00 -11.40
N VAL A 70 10.48 2.36 -12.32
CA VAL A 70 11.91 2.08 -12.18
C VAL A 70 12.49 3.17 -11.30
N LEU A 71 12.94 2.83 -10.09
CA LEU A 71 13.65 3.77 -9.21
C LEU A 71 15.14 3.75 -9.53
N PRO A 72 15.78 4.81 -10.09
CA PRO A 72 17.23 4.93 -10.01
C PRO A 72 17.67 5.79 -8.82
N HIS A 73 16.85 6.71 -8.32
CA HIS A 73 17.22 7.70 -7.30
C HIS A 73 15.97 8.08 -6.48
N ALA A 74 15.75 7.42 -5.34
CA ALA A 74 14.97 8.04 -4.28
C ALA A 74 15.75 9.29 -3.83
N SER A 75 15.33 10.47 -4.29
CA SER A 75 15.92 11.72 -3.82
C SER A 75 15.57 11.86 -2.33
N THR A 76 16.59 12.00 -1.49
CA THR A 76 16.53 12.03 -0.03
C THR A 76 15.96 13.33 0.55
N SER A 77 15.09 14.03 -0.19
CA SER A 77 14.48 15.25 0.32
C SER A 77 13.05 15.41 -0.17
N SER A 78 12.17 15.52 0.80
CA SER A 78 10.72 15.69 0.76
C SER A 78 9.89 14.40 0.68
N VAL A 79 8.98 14.35 1.64
CA VAL A 79 7.86 13.45 1.89
C VAL A 79 6.82 13.51 0.72
N GLU A 80 7.27 13.73 -0.52
CA GLU A 80 6.44 13.89 -1.73
C GLU A 80 6.60 12.73 -2.71
N SER A 81 7.07 11.57 -2.26
CA SER A 81 7.27 10.41 -3.13
C SER A 81 5.97 9.62 -3.31
N ARG A 82 5.00 10.27 -3.97
CA ARG A 82 3.92 9.66 -4.79
C ARG A 82 4.59 8.79 -5.85
N SER A 83 5.10 7.64 -5.43
CA SER A 83 6.05 6.82 -6.17
C SER A 83 5.33 6.12 -7.32
N GLY A 84 5.21 6.80 -8.45
CA GLY A 84 4.50 6.32 -9.63
C GLY A 84 3.21 7.10 -9.86
N ALA A 85 2.27 7.00 -8.92
CA ALA A 85 1.01 7.76 -8.83
C ALA A 85 0.24 7.96 -10.14
N TYR A 86 0.26 6.95 -11.00
CA TYR A 86 -0.42 7.00 -12.29
C TYR A 86 -1.91 7.38 -12.14
N SER A 87 -2.55 6.98 -11.03
CA SER A 87 -3.96 7.28 -10.70
C SER A 87 -4.31 8.77 -10.59
N GLN A 88 -3.32 9.67 -10.55
CA GLN A 88 -3.54 11.12 -10.58
C GLN A 88 -3.67 11.70 -11.99
N SER A 89 -3.26 10.93 -12.99
CA SER A 89 -3.21 11.32 -14.40
C SER A 89 -3.78 10.24 -15.32
N CYS A 90 -4.43 9.23 -14.74
CA CYS A 90 -5.09 8.16 -15.45
C CYS A 90 -6.44 7.88 -14.81
N SER A 91 -7.43 7.56 -15.63
CA SER A 91 -8.80 7.24 -15.24
C SER A 91 -9.27 5.95 -15.92
N ASP A 92 -10.48 5.53 -15.57
CA ASP A 92 -11.21 4.45 -16.24
C ASP A 92 -10.43 3.13 -16.31
N CYS A 93 -9.69 2.84 -15.24
CA CYS A 93 -8.85 1.68 -15.16
C CYS A 93 -9.67 0.39 -15.00
N ILE A 94 -9.33 -0.62 -15.81
CA ILE A 94 -9.94 -1.95 -15.78
C ILE A 94 -8.86 -3.02 -15.86
N LEU A 95 -9.18 -4.21 -15.36
CA LEU A 95 -8.38 -5.40 -15.57
C LEU A 95 -8.86 -6.15 -16.82
N LEU A 96 -7.91 -6.60 -17.63
CA LEU A 96 -8.09 -7.49 -18.77
C LEU A 96 -7.36 -8.81 -18.49
N ASP A 97 -7.55 -9.78 -19.39
CA ASP A 97 -6.82 -11.06 -19.36
C ASP A 97 -6.87 -11.74 -17.98
N GLU A 98 -8.09 -11.89 -17.46
CA GLU A 98 -8.38 -12.51 -16.16
C GLU A 98 -7.72 -11.83 -14.93
N GLY A 99 -7.16 -10.62 -15.11
CA GLY A 99 -6.48 -9.89 -14.05
C GLY A 99 -5.04 -9.50 -14.37
N ALA A 100 -4.43 -10.15 -15.37
CA ALA A 100 -3.01 -9.99 -15.68
C ALA A 100 -2.67 -8.60 -16.25
N THR A 101 -3.57 -7.97 -17.00
CA THR A 101 -3.28 -6.71 -17.71
C THR A 101 -4.11 -5.56 -17.16
N LEU A 102 -3.45 -4.50 -16.69
CA LEU A 102 -4.10 -3.23 -16.37
C LEU A 102 -4.26 -2.40 -17.64
N GLN A 103 -5.48 -1.97 -17.95
CA GLN A 103 -5.74 -0.93 -18.95
C GLN A 103 -6.25 0.32 -18.26
N CYS A 104 -5.74 1.49 -18.65
CA CYS A 104 -6.30 2.78 -18.21
C CYS A 104 -6.31 3.78 -19.38
N TYR A 105 -7.16 4.79 -19.28
CA TYR A 105 -7.05 6.01 -20.07
C TYR A 105 -6.08 6.95 -19.34
N CYS A 106 -4.99 7.35 -19.99
CA CYS A 106 -3.97 8.18 -19.35
C CYS A 106 -3.76 9.49 -20.10
N GLU A 107 -3.50 10.54 -19.32
CA GLU A 107 -3.21 11.88 -19.80
C GLU A 107 -1.73 12.00 -20.20
N ALA A 108 -1.47 12.80 -21.23
CA ALA A 108 -0.14 13.25 -21.61
C ALA A 108 0.02 14.74 -21.29
N THR A 109 1.22 15.30 -21.53
CA THR A 109 1.42 16.76 -21.39
C THR A 109 0.44 17.57 -22.26
N TYR A 110 0.03 17.01 -23.40
CA TYR A 110 -0.96 17.61 -24.29
C TYR A 110 -2.13 16.66 -24.50
N ALA A 111 -3.35 17.16 -24.25
CA ALA A 111 -4.58 16.37 -24.32
C ALA A 111 -4.81 15.64 -25.66
N THR A 112 -4.20 16.09 -26.75
CA THR A 112 -4.26 15.41 -28.05
C THR A 112 -3.56 14.06 -28.08
N ASN A 113 -2.71 13.78 -27.09
CA ASN A 113 -1.92 12.56 -26.97
C ASN A 113 -2.45 11.60 -25.89
N ASP A 114 -3.51 12.00 -25.18
CA ASP A 114 -4.19 11.15 -24.21
C ASP A 114 -4.71 9.89 -24.91
N LYS A 115 -4.52 8.73 -24.27
CA LYS A 115 -4.86 7.44 -24.89
C LYS A 115 -5.11 6.37 -23.86
N ASN A 116 -5.78 5.31 -24.31
CA ASN A 116 -5.75 4.04 -23.60
C ASN A 116 -4.37 3.41 -23.74
N THR A 117 -3.85 2.93 -22.62
CA THR A 117 -2.58 2.21 -22.53
C THR A 117 -2.76 1.00 -21.64
N THR A 118 -1.95 -0.03 -21.87
CA THR A 118 -1.98 -1.27 -21.12
C THR A 118 -0.63 -1.54 -20.47
N LEU A 119 -0.63 -2.23 -19.34
CA LEU A 119 0.55 -2.73 -18.65
C LEU A 119 0.30 -4.15 -18.18
N ASN A 120 1.20 -5.08 -18.51
CA ASN A 120 1.14 -6.43 -17.97
C ASN A 120 1.64 -6.42 -16.53
N LEU A 121 0.76 -6.67 -15.56
CA LEU A 121 1.05 -6.65 -14.13
C LEU A 121 1.99 -7.79 -13.72
N GLU A 122 1.97 -8.90 -14.46
CA GLU A 122 2.77 -10.10 -14.16
C GLU A 122 4.25 -9.94 -14.43
N GLU A 123 4.67 -8.85 -15.09
CA GLU A 123 6.09 -8.54 -15.26
C GLU A 123 6.78 -8.33 -13.91
N HIS A 124 6.05 -7.82 -12.91
CA HIS A 124 6.61 -7.47 -11.61
C HIS A 124 5.76 -7.86 -10.39
N ILE A 125 4.55 -8.36 -10.58
CA ILE A 125 3.68 -8.88 -9.51
C ILE A 125 3.50 -10.38 -9.72
N ALA A 126 3.64 -11.18 -8.67
CA ALA A 126 3.42 -12.63 -8.73
C ALA A 126 2.84 -13.16 -7.41
N ASN A 127 2.38 -14.42 -7.44
CA ASN A 127 2.02 -15.17 -6.25
C ASN A 127 3.28 -15.73 -5.55
N TYR A 128 3.51 -15.30 -4.31
CA TYR A 128 4.53 -15.82 -3.42
C TYR A 128 3.86 -16.47 -2.22
N ASP A 129 3.65 -17.78 -2.30
CA ASP A 129 3.06 -18.59 -1.21
C ASP A 129 1.70 -18.08 -0.71
N GLY A 130 0.84 -17.65 -1.65
CA GLY A 130 -0.48 -17.07 -1.38
C GLY A 130 -0.48 -15.54 -1.33
N HIS A 131 0.68 -14.89 -1.26
CA HIS A 131 0.79 -13.42 -1.23
C HIS A 131 1.07 -12.85 -2.62
N LEU A 132 0.22 -11.92 -3.08
CA LEU A 132 0.53 -11.06 -4.20
C LEU A 132 1.58 -10.04 -3.78
N LEU A 133 2.80 -10.18 -4.28
CA LEU A 133 3.92 -9.28 -3.96
C LEU A 133 4.57 -8.74 -5.23
N SER A 134 5.08 -7.52 -5.15
CA SER A 134 5.89 -6.93 -6.21
C SER A 134 7.40 -7.14 -6.01
N ASN A 135 8.15 -7.28 -7.10
CA ASN A 135 9.60 -7.44 -7.09
C ASN A 135 10.35 -6.18 -7.58
N LEU A 136 9.69 -5.01 -7.59
CA LEU A 136 10.26 -3.76 -8.11
C LEU A 136 11.48 -3.25 -7.33
N THR A 137 11.57 -3.56 -6.04
CA THR A 137 12.68 -3.18 -5.17
C THR A 137 13.81 -4.22 -5.14
N GLY A 138 13.66 -5.31 -5.91
CA GLY A 138 14.58 -6.44 -5.96
C GLY A 138 13.85 -7.77 -5.83
N SER A 139 14.60 -8.86 -5.88
CA SER A 139 14.03 -10.20 -5.67
C SER A 139 13.35 -10.30 -4.31
N VAL A 140 12.15 -10.86 -4.26
CA VAL A 140 11.46 -11.18 -3.01
C VAL A 140 12.24 -12.29 -2.31
N THR A 141 12.92 -11.95 -1.21
CA THR A 141 13.73 -12.91 -0.42
C THR A 141 13.02 -13.43 0.82
N SER A 142 11.90 -12.83 1.19
CA SER A 142 11.10 -13.20 2.36
C SER A 142 9.64 -12.89 2.09
N ILE A 143 8.77 -13.82 2.47
CA ILE A 143 7.33 -13.68 2.37
C ILE A 143 6.84 -13.12 3.73
N PRO A 144 5.99 -12.07 3.74
CA PRO A 144 5.41 -11.55 4.97
C PRO A 144 4.63 -12.62 5.74
N ALA A 145 4.51 -12.43 7.05
CA ALA A 145 3.62 -13.27 7.84
C ALA A 145 2.16 -12.93 7.54
N ASP A 146 1.30 -13.96 7.55
CA ASP A 146 -0.12 -13.80 7.32
C ASP A 146 -0.76 -12.89 8.38
N SER A 147 -1.51 -11.91 7.90
CA SER A 147 -2.36 -11.09 8.73
C SER A 147 -3.66 -11.81 9.09
N SER A 148 -4.12 -11.61 10.32
CA SER A 148 -5.46 -11.99 10.75
C SER A 148 -6.55 -11.00 10.31
N TRP A 149 -6.18 -9.84 9.77
CA TRP A 149 -7.13 -8.83 9.30
C TRP A 149 -7.57 -9.15 7.87
N PRO A 150 -8.89 -9.24 7.61
CA PRO A 150 -9.39 -9.46 6.26
C PRO A 150 -9.10 -8.25 5.36
N ILE A 151 -9.12 -8.47 4.04
CA ILE A 151 -9.18 -7.36 3.07
C ILE A 151 -10.43 -6.51 3.39
N PRO A 152 -10.28 -5.18 3.55
CA PRO A 152 -11.41 -4.30 3.77
C PRO A 152 -12.42 -4.36 2.62
N SER A 153 -13.70 -4.31 2.93
CA SER A 153 -14.73 -4.15 1.90
C SER A 153 -14.71 -2.77 1.25
N ASP A 154 -14.01 -1.81 1.85
CA ASP A 154 -13.80 -0.43 1.43
C ASP A 154 -12.42 0.00 1.97
N PHE A 155 -11.53 0.54 1.11
CA PHE A 155 -10.18 0.94 1.53
C PHE A 155 -10.14 2.39 2.02
N GLU A 156 -11.24 3.13 1.95
CA GLU A 156 -11.29 4.50 2.48
C GLU A 156 -11.46 4.50 4.00
N VAL A 157 -10.60 5.27 4.70
CA VAL A 157 -10.81 5.66 6.10
C VAL A 157 -10.84 7.17 6.21
N GLN A 158 -11.81 7.69 6.95
CA GLN A 158 -11.90 9.12 7.24
C GLN A 158 -11.37 9.40 8.64
N LEU A 159 -10.33 10.21 8.74
CA LEU A 159 -9.82 10.75 9.98
C LEU A 159 -10.42 12.15 10.21
N GLN A 160 -11.24 12.26 11.25
CA GLN A 160 -11.85 13.51 11.68
C GLN A 160 -10.96 14.14 12.74
N VAL A 161 -10.46 15.35 12.48
CA VAL A 161 -9.47 16.03 13.33
C VAL A 161 -10.04 17.32 13.92
N SER A 162 -9.60 17.68 15.13
CA SER A 162 -9.93 18.94 15.79
C SER A 162 -8.67 19.72 16.16
N SER A 163 -8.65 21.02 15.87
CA SER A 163 -7.54 21.93 16.19
C SER A 163 -7.85 22.92 17.31
N LEU A 164 -9.10 23.00 17.75
CA LEU A 164 -9.55 24.04 18.70
C LEU A 164 -9.80 23.49 20.10
N ASN A 165 -10.10 22.20 20.23
CA ASN A 165 -10.45 21.56 21.50
C ASN A 165 -9.73 20.22 21.64
N ASN A 166 -9.36 19.86 22.87
CA ASN A 166 -8.90 18.50 23.22
C ASN A 166 -10.08 17.52 23.29
N ASN A 167 -11.01 17.58 22.31
CA ASN A 167 -12.14 16.67 22.17
C ASN A 167 -12.62 16.61 20.71
N CYS A 168 -13.39 15.58 20.39
CA CYS A 168 -13.96 15.37 19.07
C CYS A 168 -15.41 15.87 18.95
N SER A 169 -15.82 16.82 19.81
CA SER A 169 -17.17 17.40 19.75
C SER A 169 -17.31 18.47 18.67
N THR A 170 -16.20 19.04 18.21
CA THR A 170 -16.17 19.99 17.09
C THR A 170 -15.05 19.58 16.15
N ILE A 171 -15.42 19.03 14.99
CA ILE A 171 -14.48 18.62 13.95
C ILE A 171 -14.02 19.87 13.19
N GLY A 172 -12.70 20.06 13.14
CA GLY A 172 -12.05 21.15 12.40
C GLY A 172 -11.57 20.75 11.01
N GLY A 173 -11.46 19.45 10.73
CA GLY A 173 -11.05 18.94 9.43
C GLY A 173 -11.42 17.47 9.21
N TYR A 174 -11.51 17.10 7.94
CA TYR A 174 -11.75 15.73 7.47
C TYR A 174 -10.60 15.35 6.55
N LEU A 175 -9.86 14.32 6.92
CA LEU A 175 -8.76 13.78 6.12
C LEU A 175 -9.23 12.42 5.62
N THR A 176 -9.41 12.30 4.31
CA THR A 176 -9.66 11.01 3.67
C THR A 176 -8.32 10.36 3.37
N LEU A 177 -8.09 9.17 3.91
CA LEU A 177 -6.88 8.40 3.74
C LEU A 177 -7.29 7.06 3.11
N ASN A 178 -6.67 6.70 1.99
CA ASN A 178 -6.98 5.48 1.26
C ASN A 178 -5.74 4.84 0.63
N ASP A 179 -4.57 5.31 1.05
CA ASP A 179 -3.27 4.95 0.52
C ASP A 179 -2.25 4.73 1.65
N PRO A 180 -1.37 3.72 1.52
CA PRO A 180 -0.31 3.48 2.48
C PRO A 180 0.69 4.62 2.43
N GLN A 181 0.99 5.21 3.59
CA GLN A 181 1.87 6.37 3.73
C GLN A 181 2.76 6.22 4.95
N ASP A 182 4.08 6.35 4.76
CA ASP A 182 5.02 6.38 5.89
C ASP A 182 4.75 7.58 6.80
N CYS A 183 4.45 8.74 6.20
CA CYS A 183 4.02 9.92 6.93
C CYS A 183 3.18 10.88 6.08
N TYR A 184 1.89 10.96 6.39
CA TYR A 184 0.99 11.99 5.90
C TYR A 184 1.03 13.22 6.80
N TYR A 185 1.16 14.41 6.20
CA TYR A 185 0.96 15.69 6.87
C TYR A 185 0.41 16.72 5.87
N LEU A 186 -0.24 17.77 6.39
CA LEU A 186 -0.78 18.85 5.57
C LEU A 186 0.20 20.00 5.48
N ASN A 187 0.81 20.24 4.31
CA ASN A 187 1.63 21.43 4.13
C ASN A 187 0.76 22.67 3.86
N LEU A 188 0.45 23.44 4.91
CA LEU A 188 -0.34 24.68 4.81
C LEU A 188 0.52 25.95 4.68
N GLY A 189 1.85 25.82 4.66
CA GLY A 189 2.77 26.96 4.75
C GLY A 189 2.76 27.70 6.09
N VAL A 190 2.02 27.19 7.08
CA VAL A 190 1.93 27.66 8.46
C VAL A 190 1.94 26.47 9.41
N GLU A 191 2.36 26.70 10.65
CA GLU A 191 2.31 25.70 11.70
C GLU A 191 0.86 25.43 12.12
N TYR A 192 0.53 24.15 12.32
CA TYR A 192 -0.79 23.69 12.75
C TYR A 192 -0.63 22.46 13.63
N TYR A 193 -1.62 22.23 14.49
CA TYR A 193 -1.70 21.05 15.34
C TYR A 193 -3.14 20.55 15.43
N TRP A 194 -3.29 19.23 15.46
CA TRP A 194 -4.53 18.56 15.80
C TRP A 194 -4.46 18.10 17.24
N TYR A 195 -5.37 18.55 18.09
CA TYR A 195 -5.41 18.22 19.51
C TYR A 195 -6.36 17.08 19.84
N ALA A 196 -7.20 16.69 18.89
CA ALA A 196 -8.00 15.48 19.00
C ALA A 196 -8.29 14.91 17.61
N ALA A 197 -8.48 13.60 17.53
CA ALA A 197 -8.94 12.95 16.31
C ALA A 197 -9.73 11.67 16.60
N THR A 198 -10.58 11.30 15.65
CA THR A 198 -11.33 10.04 15.62
C THR A 198 -11.38 9.52 14.19
N THR A 199 -11.48 8.20 14.01
CA THR A 199 -11.65 7.60 12.68
C THR A 199 -13.07 7.12 12.47
N VAL A 200 -13.56 7.26 11.24
CA VAL A 200 -14.83 6.71 10.74
C VAL A 200 -14.52 5.78 9.58
N ASN A 201 -15.30 4.70 9.46
CA ASN A 201 -15.14 3.67 8.40
C ASN A 201 -13.76 3.01 8.35
N ASN A 202 -13.02 2.95 9.47
CA ASN A 202 -11.74 2.24 9.49
C ASN A 202 -11.97 0.71 9.52
N LEU A 203 -11.89 0.05 8.37
CA LEU A 203 -12.14 -1.39 8.24
C LEU A 203 -10.87 -2.25 8.21
N GLY A 204 -9.68 -1.65 8.16
CA GLY A 204 -8.43 -2.41 8.14
C GLY A 204 -7.15 -1.59 8.19
N TRP A 205 -7.21 -0.32 8.55
CA TRP A 205 -6.02 0.54 8.64
C TRP A 205 -5.54 0.70 10.07
N LYS A 206 -4.23 0.76 10.23
CA LYS A 206 -3.57 1.32 11.40
C LYS A 206 -3.10 2.72 11.06
N ILE A 207 -3.65 3.72 11.74
CA ILE A 207 -3.21 5.11 11.62
C ILE A 207 -2.47 5.49 12.90
N VAL A 208 -1.20 5.88 12.78
CA VAL A 208 -0.35 6.24 13.93
C VAL A 208 -0.09 7.73 13.93
N ALA A 209 -0.40 8.40 15.04
CA ALA A 209 -0.26 9.85 15.16
C ALA A 209 1.09 10.23 15.78
N TYR A 210 1.72 11.28 15.25
CA TYR A 210 3.02 11.80 15.65
C TYR A 210 3.00 13.32 15.83
N HIS A 211 3.83 13.83 16.74
CA HIS A 211 3.98 15.27 16.96
C HIS A 211 4.62 16.00 15.76
N ASP A 212 5.44 15.31 14.99
CA ASP A 212 6.21 15.87 13.89
C ASP A 212 5.71 15.42 12.50
N SER A 213 5.99 16.23 11.48
CA SER A 213 5.61 15.97 10.08
C SER A 213 6.50 14.95 9.37
N THR A 214 7.44 14.32 10.08
CA THR A 214 8.31 13.27 9.56
C THR A 214 7.96 11.89 10.10
N CYS A 215 7.04 11.81 11.07
CA CYS A 215 6.63 10.59 11.75
C CYS A 215 7.82 9.80 12.32
N SER A 216 8.88 10.49 12.75
CA SER A 216 10.11 9.88 13.25
C SER A 216 10.20 9.84 14.77
N GLY A 217 9.35 10.60 15.46
CA GLY A 217 9.25 10.63 16.91
C GLY A 217 8.51 9.44 17.52
N GLU A 218 8.20 9.56 18.81
CA GLU A 218 7.37 8.57 19.51
C GLU A 218 5.91 8.68 19.04
N ALA A 219 5.28 7.52 18.82
CA ALA A 219 3.86 7.45 18.49
C ALA A 219 3.03 7.85 19.71
N VAL A 220 2.10 8.78 19.53
CA VAL A 220 1.27 9.32 20.62
C VAL A 220 -0.22 8.98 20.51
N GLY A 221 -0.59 8.32 19.42
CA GLY A 221 -1.92 7.76 19.23
C GLY A 221 -1.91 6.67 18.17
N THR A 222 -2.86 5.75 18.27
CA THR A 222 -3.06 4.74 17.24
C THR A 222 -4.56 4.49 17.07
N PHE A 223 -5.00 4.60 15.83
CA PHE A 223 -6.33 4.21 15.40
C PHE A 223 -6.26 2.88 14.66
N THR A 224 -7.21 2.01 14.95
CA THR A 224 -7.39 0.69 14.36
C THR A 224 -8.89 0.44 14.18
N PRO A 225 -9.31 -0.62 13.49
CA PRO A 225 -10.73 -0.96 13.43
C PRO A 225 -11.37 -1.24 14.81
N GLU A 226 -10.57 -1.53 15.84
CA GLU A 226 -11.08 -1.81 17.20
C GLU A 226 -11.50 -0.56 17.97
N ASN A 227 -11.05 0.63 17.55
CA ASN A 227 -11.34 1.90 18.22
C ASN A 227 -11.91 2.97 17.26
N VAL A 228 -12.66 2.52 16.25
CA VAL A 228 -13.50 3.40 15.43
C VAL A 228 -14.44 4.22 16.31
N ASP A 229 -14.70 5.46 15.91
CA ASP A 229 -15.51 6.45 16.65
C ASP A 229 -15.00 6.79 18.06
N THR A 230 -13.79 6.32 18.43
CA THR A 230 -13.16 6.67 19.69
C THR A 230 -12.31 7.93 19.51
N CYS A 231 -12.64 8.96 20.28
CA CYS A 231 -11.87 10.19 20.30
C CYS A 231 -10.56 9.99 21.07
N LEU A 232 -9.43 10.17 20.38
CA LEU A 232 -8.11 10.30 21.00
C LEU A 232 -7.75 11.78 21.11
N THR A 233 -7.11 12.15 22.21
CA THR A 233 -6.69 13.52 22.52
C THR A 233 -5.19 13.59 22.67
N PHE A 234 -4.58 14.69 22.21
CA PHE A 234 -3.14 14.89 22.17
C PHE A 234 -2.81 16.20 22.89
N GLU A 235 -2.16 16.13 24.05
CA GLU A 235 -1.88 17.31 24.89
C GLU A 235 -1.03 18.35 24.15
N ASP A 236 0.04 17.90 23.50
CA ASP A 236 0.95 18.75 22.72
C ASP A 236 0.57 18.86 21.23
N GLY A 237 -0.57 18.26 20.85
CA GLY A 237 -1.06 18.23 19.47
C GLY A 237 -0.23 17.34 18.52
N VAL A 238 -0.81 16.93 17.39
CA VAL A 238 -0.14 16.09 16.37
C VAL A 238 -0.18 16.77 15.01
N SER A 239 0.81 16.47 14.17
CA SER A 239 0.92 17.03 12.82
C SER A 239 1.11 15.98 11.72
N GLY A 240 1.64 14.80 12.07
CA GLY A 240 1.89 13.69 11.16
C GLY A 240 1.08 12.43 11.48
N PHE A 241 0.74 11.68 10.43
CA PHE A 241 0.02 10.41 10.52
C PHE A 241 0.67 9.35 9.61
N ALA A 242 1.17 8.25 10.17
CA ALA A 242 1.51 7.08 9.35
C ALA A 242 0.25 6.27 9.08
N VAL A 243 0.08 5.77 7.85
CA VAL A 243 -1.11 5.06 7.37
C VAL A 243 -0.68 3.68 6.86
N ILE A 244 -1.02 2.64 7.61
CA ILE A 244 -0.47 1.30 7.42
C ILE A 244 -1.62 0.30 7.23
N PRO A 245 -1.64 -0.48 6.14
CA PRO A 245 -2.63 -1.54 5.98
C PRO A 245 -2.39 -2.63 7.03
N LEU A 246 -3.45 -3.11 7.68
CA LEU A 246 -3.36 -4.22 8.64
C LEU A 246 -3.50 -5.59 7.96
N TRP A 247 -4.08 -5.66 6.76
CA TRP A 247 -4.26 -6.90 5.99
C TRP A 247 -3.01 -7.29 5.21
N ASN A 248 -3.05 -8.40 4.45
CA ASN A 248 -1.95 -8.83 3.58
C ASN A 248 -1.80 -7.88 2.37
N ALA A 249 -0.97 -6.85 2.52
CA ALA A 249 -0.77 -5.80 1.53
C ALA A 249 0.71 -5.63 1.13
N ASP A 250 0.94 -5.29 -0.14
CA ASP A 250 2.25 -4.94 -0.74
C ASP A 250 2.29 -3.51 -1.31
#